data_AF-X1JVW6-F1
#
_entry.id   AF-X1JVW6-F1
#
_cell.length_a   1.000
_cell.length_b   1.000
_cell.length_c   1.000
_cell.angle_alpha   90.00
_cell.angle_beta   90.00
_cell.angle_gamma   90.00
#
_symmetry.space_group_name_H-M   'P 1'
#
loop_
_entity.id
_entity.type
_entity.pdbx_description
1 polymer ?
#
loop_
_entity_poly.entity_id
_entity_poly.type
_entity_poly.pdbx_seq_one_letter_code
_entity_poly.pdbx_strand_id
1 'polypeptide(L)'
;MLEEIIQPEKGTNLRKNGQEELTILIDSNALKKIFLINGTTFFTKDLSASNLVVKPNDYYMVINKGDEEINVKYSIDISSHIVIYEPYMYGSSKNERIDPIRFSKRYNVPDGYIDTLAKWYSIKFTY
;
A
#
# COMPACT_ATOMS: atom_id res chain seq x y z
N MET A 1 -18.21 -4.72 -0.01
CA MET A 1 -17.65 -3.76 -0.99
C MET A 1 -16.94 -2.70 -0.18
N LEU A 2 -15.62 -2.66 -0.27
CA LEU A 2 -14.77 -1.73 0.47
C LEU A 2 -14.31 -0.62 -0.48
N GLU A 3 -14.06 0.56 0.07
CA GLU A 3 -13.64 1.76 -0.65
C GLU A 3 -12.43 2.39 0.07
N GLU A 4 -11.42 2.80 -0.69
CA GLU A 4 -10.20 3.43 -0.17
C GLU A 4 -9.94 4.74 -0.92
N ILE A 5 -9.67 5.81 -0.18
CA ILE A 5 -9.19 7.07 -0.75
C ILE A 5 -7.66 7.05 -0.71
N ILE A 6 -7.03 7.16 -1.87
CA ILE A 6 -5.58 7.21 -2.00
C ILE A 6 -5.14 8.66 -2.21
N GLN A 7 -4.42 9.18 -1.22
CA GLN A 7 -3.81 10.51 -1.28
C GLN A 7 -2.73 10.60 -2.38
N PRO A 8 -2.40 11.80 -2.88
CA PRO A 8 -1.28 12.01 -3.80
C PRO A 8 0.02 11.37 -3.29
N GLU A 9 0.79 10.76 -4.19
CA GLU A 9 2.05 10.05 -3.89
C GLU A 9 1.94 8.91 -2.87
N LYS A 10 0.72 8.41 -2.63
CA LYS A 10 0.46 7.27 -1.74
C LYS A 10 -0.05 6.06 -2.52
N GLY A 11 0.04 4.88 -1.91
CA GLY A 11 -0.57 3.66 -2.44
C GLY A 11 -1.41 2.93 -1.41
N THR A 12 -2.16 1.94 -1.86
CA THR A 12 -2.85 0.99 -0.97
C THR A 12 -1.87 0.00 -0.36
N ASN A 13 -2.34 -0.84 0.56
CA ASN A 13 -1.55 -1.98 1.00
C ASN A 13 -1.37 -2.95 -0.18
N LEU A 14 -0.18 -3.56 -0.28
CA LEU A 14 0.05 -4.68 -1.17
C LEU A 14 -0.67 -5.89 -0.58
N ARG A 15 -1.67 -6.39 -1.28
CA ARG A 15 -2.52 -7.49 -0.83
C ARG A 15 -2.39 -8.68 -1.75
N LYS A 16 -2.62 -9.87 -1.21
CA LYS A 16 -2.87 -11.08 -1.98
C LYS A 16 -4.39 -11.25 -2.12
N ASN A 17 -4.86 -11.36 -3.35
CA ASN A 17 -6.25 -11.61 -3.70
C ASN A 17 -6.70 -13.00 -3.20
N GLY A 18 -8.02 -13.13 -2.98
CA GLY A 18 -8.67 -14.38 -2.57
C GLY A 18 -8.81 -15.40 -3.71
N GLN A 19 -9.81 -16.28 -3.58
CA GLN A 19 -10.09 -17.32 -4.58
C GLN A 19 -10.93 -16.83 -5.77
N GLU A 20 -11.49 -15.63 -5.67
CA GLU A 20 -12.34 -15.04 -6.71
C GLU A 20 -11.60 -13.95 -7.49
N GLU A 21 -12.04 -13.72 -8.72
CA GLU A 21 -11.53 -12.61 -9.52
C GLU A 21 -11.99 -11.28 -8.92
N LEU A 22 -11.04 -10.36 -8.75
CA LEU A 22 -11.30 -9.03 -8.20
C LEU A 22 -11.17 -7.98 -9.31
N THR A 23 -12.17 -7.13 -9.46
CA THR A 23 -12.08 -5.94 -10.31
C THR A 23 -11.89 -4.71 -9.44
N ILE A 24 -10.80 -3.99 -9.68
CA ILE A 24 -10.54 -2.69 -9.10
C ILE A 24 -11.28 -1.63 -9.93
N LEU A 25 -12.08 -0.80 -9.29
CA LEU A 25 -12.92 0.20 -9.92
C LEU A 25 -12.35 1.59 -9.61
N ILE A 26 -11.88 2.28 -10.65
CA ILE A 26 -11.23 3.59 -10.59
C ILE A 26 -11.78 4.43 -11.74
N ASP A 27 -11.91 5.75 -11.54
CA ASP A 27 -12.28 6.68 -12.62
C ASP A 27 -11.29 6.59 -13.80
N SER A 28 -11.83 6.54 -15.01
CA SER A 28 -11.05 6.44 -16.25
C SER A 28 -9.99 7.54 -16.39
N ASN A 29 -10.29 8.77 -15.92
CA ASN A 29 -9.37 9.90 -15.96
C ASN A 29 -8.20 9.72 -15.00
N ALA A 30 -8.43 9.03 -13.89
CA ALA A 30 -7.40 8.72 -12.90
C ALA A 30 -6.44 7.62 -13.35
N LEU A 31 -6.79 6.77 -14.31
CA LEU A 31 -5.91 5.68 -14.80
C LEU A 31 -4.56 6.17 -15.34
N LYS A 32 -4.51 7.39 -15.89
CA LYS A 32 -3.26 8.01 -16.36
C LYS A 32 -2.37 8.50 -15.23
N LYS A 33 -2.92 8.62 -14.02
CA LYS A 33 -2.30 9.17 -12.82
C LYS A 33 -2.00 8.07 -11.78
N ILE A 34 -2.11 6.78 -12.11
CA ILE A 34 -1.79 5.69 -11.18
C ILE A 34 -0.71 4.77 -11.73
N PHE A 35 0.01 4.14 -10.81
CA PHE A 35 0.71 2.89 -11.06
C PHE A 35 -0.06 1.72 -10.43
N LEU A 36 0.10 0.53 -11.02
CA LEU A 36 -0.59 -0.67 -10.57
C LEU A 36 0.39 -1.84 -10.50
N ILE A 37 0.42 -2.51 -9.35
CA ILE A 37 0.93 -3.88 -9.26
C ILE A 37 -0.27 -4.81 -9.46
N ASN A 38 -0.16 -5.76 -10.39
CA ASN A 38 -1.14 -6.82 -10.58
C ASN A 38 -0.39 -8.11 -10.97
N GLY A 39 -0.45 -9.11 -10.09
CA GLY A 39 0.38 -10.32 -10.16
C GLY A 39 1.87 -9.97 -10.11
N THR A 40 2.61 -10.42 -11.11
CA THR A 40 4.04 -10.13 -11.29
C THR A 40 4.33 -8.87 -12.11
N THR A 41 3.28 -8.18 -12.58
CA THR A 41 3.42 -7.05 -13.50
C THR A 41 3.29 -5.72 -12.76
N PHE A 42 4.16 -4.78 -13.10
CA PHE A 42 4.09 -3.39 -12.64
C PHE A 42 3.77 -2.46 -13.81
N PHE A 43 2.56 -1.91 -13.82
CA PHE A 43 2.08 -1.00 -14.84
C PHE A 43 2.32 0.45 -14.43
N THR A 44 2.99 1.21 -15.30
CA THR A 44 3.33 2.62 -15.08
C THR A 44 2.73 3.58 -16.11
N LYS A 45 2.16 3.04 -17.18
CA LYS A 45 1.53 3.77 -18.29
C LYS A 45 0.54 2.86 -19.01
N ASP A 46 -0.25 3.47 -19.90
CA ASP A 46 -1.16 2.77 -20.82
C ASP A 46 -2.12 1.80 -20.10
N LEU A 47 -2.51 2.14 -18.86
CA LEU A 47 -3.45 1.39 -18.07
C LEU A 47 -4.84 1.43 -18.69
N SER A 48 -5.46 0.27 -18.77
CA SER A 48 -6.81 0.05 -19.27
C SER A 48 -7.64 -0.71 -18.24
N ALA A 49 -8.96 -0.75 -18.44
CA ALA A 49 -9.88 -1.46 -17.56
C ALA A 49 -9.53 -2.95 -17.39
N SER A 50 -8.97 -3.61 -18.42
CA SER A 50 -8.55 -5.02 -18.31
C SER A 50 -7.37 -5.24 -17.37
N ASN A 51 -6.54 -4.22 -17.16
CA ASN A 51 -5.42 -4.33 -16.21
C ASN A 51 -5.90 -4.30 -14.75
N LEU A 52 -7.11 -3.79 -14.50
CA LEU A 52 -7.69 -3.68 -13.16
C LEU A 52 -8.34 -4.98 -12.67
N VAL A 53 -8.29 -6.04 -13.47
CA VAL A 53 -8.79 -7.37 -13.13
C VAL A 53 -7.65 -8.18 -12.52
N VAL A 54 -7.74 -8.47 -11.22
CA VAL A 54 -6.76 -9.24 -10.45
C VAL A 54 -7.22 -10.69 -10.37
N LYS A 55 -6.35 -11.62 -10.78
CA LYS A 55 -6.67 -13.05 -10.77
C LYS A 55 -6.68 -13.62 -9.35
N PRO A 56 -7.34 -14.76 -9.13
CA PRO A 56 -7.28 -15.44 -7.85
C PRO A 56 -5.85 -15.69 -7.38
N ASN A 57 -5.60 -15.50 -6.09
CA ASN A 57 -4.29 -15.67 -5.42
C ASN A 57 -3.15 -14.75 -5.91
N ASP A 58 -3.40 -13.83 -6.85
CA ASP A 58 -2.41 -12.86 -7.30
C ASP A 58 -2.28 -11.65 -6.35
N TYR A 59 -1.23 -10.87 -6.54
CA TYR A 59 -0.96 -9.70 -5.73
C TYR A 59 -1.45 -8.42 -6.40
N TYR A 60 -1.87 -7.44 -5.61
CA TYR A 60 -2.24 -6.14 -6.15
C TYR A 60 -1.96 -4.98 -5.21
N MET A 61 -1.65 -3.84 -5.80
CA MET A 61 -1.47 -2.55 -5.13
C MET A 61 -1.72 -1.43 -6.13
N VAL A 62 -2.48 -0.42 -5.71
CA VAL A 62 -2.72 0.79 -6.51
C VAL A 62 -1.90 1.92 -5.90
N ILE A 63 -1.18 2.67 -6.73
CA ILE A 63 -0.35 3.80 -6.29
C ILE A 63 -0.82 5.04 -7.04
N ASN A 64 -1.23 6.06 -6.30
CA ASN A 64 -1.56 7.37 -6.83
C ASN A 64 -0.28 8.17 -7.10
N LYS A 65 -0.08 8.51 -8.38
CA LYS A 65 0.99 9.39 -8.89
C LYS A 65 0.44 10.70 -9.47
N GLY A 66 -0.82 10.98 -9.19
CA GLY A 66 -1.48 12.24 -9.46
C GLY A 66 -1.27 13.24 -8.33
N ASP A 67 -1.78 14.43 -8.60
CA ASP A 67 -1.85 15.59 -7.73
C ASP A 67 -3.14 15.68 -6.91
N GLU A 68 -4.11 14.81 -7.19
CA GLU A 68 -5.44 14.77 -6.58
C GLU A 68 -5.70 13.43 -5.90
N GLU A 69 -6.60 13.40 -4.94
CA GLU A 69 -7.05 12.16 -4.31
C GLU A 69 -7.78 11.25 -5.30
N ILE A 70 -7.55 9.94 -5.18
CA ILE A 70 -8.21 8.94 -6.03
C ILE A 70 -9.05 8.01 -5.17
N ASN A 71 -10.30 7.86 -5.57
CA ASN A 71 -11.21 6.90 -4.97
C ASN A 71 -11.06 5.53 -5.66
N VAL A 72 -10.75 4.51 -4.88
CA VAL A 72 -10.63 3.12 -5.34
C VAL A 72 -11.68 2.26 -4.69
N LYS A 73 -12.49 1.60 -5.52
CA LYS A 73 -13.50 0.63 -5.08
C LYS A 73 -13.13 -0.77 -5.56
N TYR A 74 -13.68 -1.76 -4.90
CA TYR A 74 -13.43 -3.17 -5.20
C TYR A 74 -14.73 -3.90 -5.48
N SER A 75 -14.77 -4.77 -6.51
CA SER A 75 -15.98 -5.54 -6.85
C SER A 75 -16.45 -6.47 -5.74
N ILE A 76 -15.52 -6.92 -4.89
CA ILE A 76 -15.78 -7.79 -3.73
C ILE A 76 -15.30 -7.13 -2.43
N ASP A 77 -15.64 -7.71 -1.29
CA ASP A 77 -15.04 -7.30 -0.01
C ASP A 77 -13.61 -7.82 0.09
N ILE A 78 -12.66 -6.90 0.33
CA ILE A 78 -11.23 -7.19 0.43
C ILE A 78 -10.71 -7.19 1.88
N SER A 79 -11.59 -7.03 2.86
CA SER A 79 -11.24 -6.95 4.29
C SER A 79 -10.49 -8.19 4.80
N SER A 80 -10.75 -9.35 4.20
CA SER A 80 -10.12 -10.63 4.54
C SER A 80 -8.86 -10.95 3.72
N HIS A 81 -8.49 -10.10 2.75
CA HIS A 81 -7.32 -10.33 1.92
C HIS A 81 -6.03 -10.20 2.75
N ILE A 82 -5.07 -11.07 2.48
CA ILE A 82 -3.80 -11.08 3.21
C ILE A 82 -3.00 -9.84 2.80
N VAL A 83 -2.65 -9.00 3.78
CA VAL A 83 -1.73 -7.87 3.59
C VAL A 83 -0.30 -8.38 3.61
N ILE A 84 0.38 -8.26 2.46
CA ILE A 84 1.79 -8.66 2.29
C ILE A 84 2.73 -7.52 2.70
N TYR A 85 2.32 -6.28 2.41
CA TYR A 85 3.08 -5.10 2.77
C TYR A 85 2.18 -3.89 3.01
N GLU A 86 2.45 -3.17 4.08
CA GLU A 86 1.74 -1.95 4.49
C GLU A 86 2.72 -0.76 4.47
N PRO A 87 2.73 0.06 3.40
CA PRO A 87 3.74 1.10 3.19
C PRO A 87 3.75 2.19 4.27
N TYR A 88 2.63 2.40 4.97
CA TYR A 88 2.45 3.49 5.94
C TYR A 88 2.16 3.01 7.35
N MET A 89 2.55 1.79 7.70
CA MET A 89 2.35 1.23 9.06
C MET A 89 2.83 2.19 10.17
N TYR A 90 3.87 2.97 9.90
CA TYR A 90 4.42 3.98 10.81
C TYR A 90 4.23 5.43 10.34
N GLY A 91 3.47 5.67 9.26
CA GLY A 91 3.32 7.00 8.66
C GLY A 91 2.63 8.03 9.56
N SER A 92 1.84 7.56 10.53
CA SER A 92 1.11 8.37 11.50
C SER A 92 1.74 8.37 12.90
N SER A 93 2.88 7.69 13.11
CA SER A 93 3.59 7.84 14.37
C SER A 93 3.97 9.32 14.48
N LYS A 94 3.27 10.04 15.37
CA LYS A 94 3.69 11.37 15.80
C LYS A 94 5.19 11.31 16.07
N ASN A 95 5.89 12.43 15.87
CA ASN A 95 7.27 12.62 16.29
C ASN A 95 7.40 12.46 17.82
N GLU A 96 7.06 11.29 18.35
CA GLU A 96 7.37 10.85 19.67
C GLU A 96 8.85 10.52 19.62
N ARG A 97 9.58 11.05 20.59
CA ARG A 97 10.94 10.61 20.88
C ARG A 97 10.82 9.18 21.39
N ILE A 98 10.82 8.24 20.46
CA ILE A 98 10.68 6.84 20.77
C ILE A 98 12.06 6.33 21.18
N ASP A 99 12.12 5.73 22.36
CA ASP A 99 13.30 5.00 22.82
C ASP A 99 13.50 3.79 21.88
N PRO A 100 14.65 3.71 21.18
CA PRO A 100 14.90 2.66 20.19
C PRO A 100 14.91 1.25 20.80
N ILE A 101 15.33 1.11 22.07
CA ILE A 101 15.34 -0.16 22.79
C ILE A 101 13.91 -0.62 23.07
N ARG A 102 13.03 0.31 23.47
CA ARG A 102 11.60 0.01 23.68
C ARG A 102 10.89 -0.32 22.37
N PHE A 103 11.21 0.37 21.29
CA PHE A 103 10.65 0.09 19.96
C PHE A 103 11.06 -1.29 19.46
N SER A 104 12.36 -1.63 19.57
CA SER A 104 12.89 -2.92 19.13
C SER A 104 12.22 -4.08 19.85
N LYS A 105 12.03 -3.97 21.18
CA LYS A 105 11.36 -4.99 21.99
C LYS A 105 9.87 -5.12 21.70
N ARG A 106 9.17 -4.00 21.43
CA ARG A 106 7.73 -4.01 21.16
C ARG A 106 7.39 -4.66 19.82
N TYR A 107 8.26 -4.47 18.82
CA TYR A 107 8.01 -4.89 17.44
C TYR A 107 8.95 -6.01 16.96
N ASN A 108 9.72 -6.64 17.85
CA ASN A 108 10.72 -7.68 17.53
C ASN A 108 11.65 -7.28 16.36
N VAL A 109 12.11 -6.03 16.36
CA VAL A 109 13.04 -5.54 15.33
C VAL A 109 14.41 -6.19 15.54
N PRO A 110 15.03 -6.80 14.51
CA PRO A 110 16.38 -7.36 14.62
C PRO A 110 17.45 -6.30 14.92
N ASP A 111 18.49 -6.70 15.64
CA ASP A 111 19.62 -5.82 15.97
C ASP A 111 20.26 -5.25 14.69
N GLY A 112 20.53 -3.94 14.70
CA GLY A 112 21.08 -3.21 13.55
C GLY A 112 20.06 -2.66 12.55
N TYR A 113 18.77 -3.00 12.66
CA TYR A 113 17.74 -2.51 11.73
C TYR A 113 17.06 -1.21 12.19
N ILE A 114 17.22 -0.80 13.44
CA ILE A 114 16.64 0.45 14.01
C ILE A 114 17.00 1.67 13.16
N ASP A 115 18.28 1.86 12.84
CA ASP A 115 18.75 3.02 12.07
C ASP A 115 18.27 2.99 10.61
N THR A 116 18.01 1.80 10.09
CA THR A 116 17.45 1.59 8.74
C THR A 116 15.97 1.96 8.73
N LEU A 117 15.21 1.53 9.74
CA LEU A 117 13.81 1.88 9.90
C LEU A 117 13.62 3.40 10.12
N ALA A 118 14.52 4.04 10.87
CA ALA A 118 14.54 5.49 11.05
C ALA A 118 14.56 6.24 9.70
N LYS A 119 15.37 5.75 8.76
CA LYS A 119 15.52 6.36 7.42
C LYS A 119 14.33 6.07 6.52
N TRP A 120 13.83 4.84 6.51
CA TRP A 120 12.74 4.43 5.61
C TRP A 120 11.39 5.00 6.03
N TYR A 121 11.16 5.14 7.33
CA TYR A 121 9.89 5.57 7.88
C TYR A 121 9.94 6.97 8.52
N SER A 122 11.06 7.68 8.37
CA SER A 122 11.28 8.99 9.00
C SER A 122 11.04 9.01 10.52
N ILE A 123 11.24 7.86 11.18
CA ILE A 123 11.11 7.73 12.64
C ILE A 123 12.31 8.40 13.30
N LYS A 124 12.06 9.33 14.24
CA LYS A 124 13.11 10.00 15.02
C LYS A 124 13.33 9.29 16.36
N PHE A 125 14.37 8.47 16.45
CA PHE A 125 14.82 7.90 17.71
C PHE A 125 15.63 8.94 18.52
N THR A 126 15.53 8.88 19.84
CA THR A 126 16.43 9.59 20.75
C THR A 126 17.53 8.66 21.22
N TYR A 127 18.78 9.10 21.05
CA TYR A 127 19.99 8.45 21.54
C TYR A 127 20.43 9.07 22.87
#